data_AF-A0A6H1ZFH2-F1
#
_entry.id   AF-A0A6H1ZFH2-F1
#
_cell.length_a   1.000
_cell.length_b   1.000
_cell.length_c   1.000
_cell.angle_alpha   90.00
_cell.angle_beta   90.00
_cell.angle_gamma   90.00
#
_symmetry.space_group_name_H-M   'P 1'
#
loop_
_entity.id
_entity.type
_entity.pdbx_description
1 polymer ?
#
loop_
_entity_poly.entity_id
_entity_poly.type
_entity_poly.pdbx_seq_one_letter_code
_entity_poly.pdbx_strand_id
1 'polypeptide(L)'
;MFKYKTILAAITFATLLFINPSFGADITKSQSWHHSVTEVGTIQVRQVTKYLKDGKVKDKKNGKPMKPADPKDMTGWDERSKDIVAAIIDPATVAAFEAEKQTKTGVGIEEIVTYDRVIEEDGKIAVRKIIRIFDDGVQVSKKYHRGWIMPGDDPSKADVMSKAVAIKIHTPEVIADYKAAQAALTVPK
;
A
#
# COMPACT_ATOMS: atom_id res chain seq x y z
N MET A 1 -11.19 19.89 -6.88
CA MET A 1 -11.01 19.54 -5.46
C MET A 1 -10.10 18.31 -5.46
N PHE A 2 -8.80 18.48 -5.20
CA PHE A 2 -7.74 17.49 -5.43
C PHE A 2 -7.74 16.41 -4.34
N LYS A 3 -8.04 15.15 -4.66
CA LYS A 3 -8.20 14.09 -3.64
C LYS A 3 -6.91 13.34 -3.25
N TYR A 4 -5.87 13.33 -4.08
CA TYR A 4 -4.63 12.59 -3.77
C TYR A 4 -3.33 13.30 -4.11
N LYS A 5 -3.43 14.58 -4.47
CA LYS A 5 -2.25 15.43 -4.58
C LYS A 5 -1.75 15.64 -3.16
N THR A 6 -0.46 15.38 -2.93
CA THR A 6 0.30 15.96 -1.83
C THR A 6 -0.23 17.36 -1.62
N ILE A 7 -0.86 17.58 -0.47
CA ILE A 7 -1.33 18.89 -0.06
C ILE A 7 -0.06 19.74 0.07
N LEU A 8 0.31 20.42 -1.03
CA LEU A 8 0.98 21.70 -0.95
C LEU A 8 -0.11 22.71 -0.54
N ALA A 9 -0.69 22.52 0.64
CA ALA A 9 -1.34 23.62 1.31
C ALA A 9 -0.20 24.56 1.68
N ALA A 10 -0.33 25.81 1.28
CA ALA A 10 0.24 26.91 2.03
C ALA A 10 -0.37 26.88 3.43
N ILE A 11 0.08 25.94 4.27
CA ILE A 11 -0.05 26.01 5.71
C ILE A 11 0.94 27.09 6.07
N THR A 12 0.42 28.22 6.56
CA THR A 12 1.20 29.23 7.26
C THR A 12 2.11 28.48 8.23
N PHE A 13 3.40 28.40 7.88
CA PHE A 13 4.40 27.66 8.64
C PHE A 13 4.50 28.33 10.02
N ALA A 14 3.78 27.80 11.00
CA ALA A 14 4.25 27.88 12.38
C ALA A 14 5.46 26.95 12.43
N THR A 15 6.62 27.48 12.08
CA THR A 15 7.91 26.82 12.20
C THR A 15 8.16 26.54 13.67
N LEU A 16 7.61 25.43 14.18
CA LEU A 16 8.02 24.91 15.46
C LEU A 16 9.37 24.22 15.25
N LEU A 17 10.42 25.04 15.35
CA LEU A 17 11.81 24.64 15.27
C LEU A 17 12.12 23.72 16.47
N PHE A 18 11.83 22.43 16.34
CA PHE A 18 12.34 21.45 17.29
C PHE A 18 13.83 21.25 17.01
N ILE A 19 14.65 22.05 17.71
CA ILE A 19 16.10 21.91 17.77
C ILE A 19 16.39 20.55 18.41
N ASN A 20 16.75 19.56 17.57
CA ASN A 20 17.32 18.31 18.06
C ASN A 20 18.85 18.48 18.00
N PRO A 21 19.56 18.56 19.13
CA PRO A 21 20.95 19.02 19.17
C PRO A 21 21.97 18.08 18.50
N SER A 22 21.55 16.94 17.97
CA SER A 22 22.39 15.99 17.23
C SER A 22 22.37 16.17 15.71
N PHE A 23 21.55 17.07 15.17
CA PHE A 23 21.45 17.33 13.73
C PHE A 23 21.53 18.83 13.45
N GLY A 24 22.54 19.26 12.68
CA GLY A 24 22.75 20.67 12.32
C GLY A 24 21.52 21.33 11.68
N ALA A 25 21.46 22.66 11.75
CA ALA A 25 20.28 23.53 11.61
C ALA A 25 19.40 23.42 10.34
N ASP A 26 19.76 22.59 9.35
CA ASP A 26 19.11 22.56 8.02
C ASP A 26 18.47 21.20 7.68
N ILE A 27 17.83 20.54 8.65
CA ILE A 27 17.10 19.29 8.40
C ILE A 27 15.58 19.51 8.48
N THR A 28 14.91 19.31 7.35
CA THR A 28 13.44 19.29 7.28
C THR A 28 12.92 17.87 7.41
N LYS A 29 11.72 17.70 7.99
CA LYS A 29 11.06 16.40 8.14
C LYS A 29 9.84 16.36 7.22
N SER A 30 9.74 15.30 6.42
CA SER A 30 8.54 15.00 5.63
C SER A 30 7.95 13.69 6.14
N GLN A 31 6.63 13.64 6.28
CA GLN A 31 5.91 12.44 6.66
C GLN A 31 5.05 11.95 5.50
N SER A 32 5.06 10.66 5.24
CA SER A 32 4.14 10.00 4.32
C SER A 32 3.59 8.72 4.91
N TRP A 33 2.55 8.18 4.30
CA TRP A 33 1.89 6.95 4.74
C TRP A 33 2.14 5.86 3.72
N HIS A 34 2.57 4.70 4.20
CA HIS A 34 2.84 3.53 3.39
C HIS A 34 1.80 2.46 3.69
N HIS A 35 1.00 2.11 2.69
CA HIS A 35 -0.16 1.24 2.84
C HIS A 35 0.15 -0.17 2.32
N SER A 36 -0.43 -1.16 2.97
CA SER A 36 -0.37 -2.56 2.57
C SER A 36 -1.67 -3.27 2.92
N VAL A 37 -2.02 -4.31 2.17
CA VAL A 37 -3.14 -5.20 2.47
C VAL A 37 -2.58 -6.61 2.61
N THR A 38 -2.73 -7.14 3.81
CA THR A 38 -2.11 -8.40 4.24
C THR A 38 -2.77 -9.63 3.62
N GLU A 39 -2.17 -10.80 3.84
CA GLU A 39 -2.70 -12.11 3.43
C GLU A 39 -4.11 -12.40 3.95
N VAL A 40 -4.51 -11.79 5.06
CA VAL A 40 -5.82 -11.96 5.68
C VAL A 40 -6.83 -10.86 5.29
N GLY A 41 -6.49 -10.03 4.29
CA GLY A 41 -7.39 -8.99 3.80
C GLY A 41 -7.54 -7.77 4.70
N THR A 42 -6.61 -7.56 5.65
CA THR A 42 -6.61 -6.39 6.53
C THR A 42 -5.60 -5.35 6.08
N ILE A 43 -5.95 -4.06 6.20
CA ILE A 43 -5.02 -2.97 5.94
C ILE A 43 -3.95 -2.93 7.05
N GLN A 44 -2.72 -2.65 6.63
CA GLN A 44 -1.62 -2.30 7.51
C GLN A 44 -0.95 -1.05 6.96
N VAL A 45 -0.81 -0.03 7.78
CA VAL A 45 -0.24 1.26 7.40
C VAL A 45 0.98 1.56 8.26
N ARG A 46 1.99 2.18 7.66
CA ARG A 46 3.16 2.69 8.38
C ARG A 46 3.34 4.16 8.07
N GLN A 47 3.56 4.95 9.10
CA GLN A 47 4.04 6.31 8.91
C GLN A 47 5.53 6.24 8.55
N VAL A 48 5.93 6.95 7.51
CA VAL A 48 7.30 7.03 7.03
C VAL A 48 7.77 8.47 7.22
N THR A 49 8.78 8.64 8.06
CA THR A 49 9.42 9.95 8.29
C THR A 49 10.70 10.00 7.47
N LYS A 50 10.75 10.89 6.49
CA LYS A 50 11.96 11.22 5.72
C LYS A 50 12.59 12.46 6.34
N TYR A 51 13.89 12.41 6.60
CA TYR A 51 14.69 13.55 7.03
C TYR A 51 15.46 14.07 5.82
N LEU A 52 15.20 15.30 5.43
CA LEU A 52 15.77 15.93 4.25
C LEU A 52 16.79 16.98 4.65
N LYS A 53 17.93 17.01 3.96
CA LYS A 53 18.91 18.08 4.02
C LYS A 53 19.18 18.53 2.58
N ASP A 54 19.12 19.83 2.33
CA ASP A 54 19.31 20.40 0.99
C ASP A 54 18.37 19.79 -0.07
N GLY A 55 17.11 19.52 0.32
CA GLY A 55 16.10 18.88 -0.54
C GLY A 55 16.32 17.39 -0.83
N LYS A 56 17.37 16.77 -0.27
CA LYS A 56 17.69 15.34 -0.47
C LYS A 56 17.39 14.54 0.79
N VAL A 57 16.81 13.35 0.63
CA VAL A 57 16.58 12.41 1.74
C VAL A 57 17.93 11.93 2.29
N LYS A 58 18.20 12.24 3.56
CA LYS A 58 19.40 11.81 4.29
C LYS A 58 19.13 10.61 5.19
N ASP A 59 17.92 10.53 5.73
CA ASP A 59 17.51 9.40 6.55
C ASP A 59 16.02 9.10 6.34
N LYS A 60 15.63 7.86 6.59
CA LYS A 60 14.25 7.37 6.49
C LYS A 60 13.96 6.48 7.68
N LYS A 61 13.03 6.90 8.52
CA LYS A 61 12.53 6.10 9.64
C LYS A 61 11.13 5.60 9.33
N ASN A 62 10.96 4.27 9.37
CA ASN A 62 9.65 3.64 9.29
C ASN A 62 9.07 3.50 10.70
N GLY A 63 7.84 3.99 10.88
CA GLY A 63 7.04 3.73 12.07
C GLY A 63 6.63 2.26 12.17
N LYS A 64 6.14 1.89 13.35
CA LYS A 64 5.55 0.56 13.56
C LYS A 64 4.33 0.40 12.65
N PRO A 65 4.06 -0.79 12.11
CA PRO A 65 2.81 -1.05 11.42
C PRO A 65 1.62 -0.87 12.35
N MET A 66 0.61 -0.16 11.85
CA MET A 66 -0.63 0.14 12.53
C MET A 66 -1.80 -0.38 11.69
N LYS A 67 -2.88 -0.76 12.36
CA LYS A 67 -4.16 -1.14 11.76
C LYS A 67 -5.26 -0.33 12.44
N PRO A 68 -6.35 0.01 11.74
CA PRO A 68 -7.51 0.61 12.39
C PRO A 68 -8.05 -0.39 13.43
N ALA A 69 -8.46 0.14 14.59
CA ALA A 69 -9.08 -0.66 15.63
C ALA A 69 -10.45 -1.17 15.17
N ASP A 70 -11.22 -0.29 14.52
CA ASP A 70 -12.44 -0.62 13.80
C ASP A 70 -12.31 -0.14 12.34
N PRO A 71 -12.37 -1.03 11.33
CA PRO A 71 -12.36 -0.62 9.92
C PRO A 71 -13.50 0.33 9.53
N LYS A 72 -14.57 0.44 10.33
CA LYS A 72 -15.67 1.40 10.10
C LYS A 72 -15.38 2.77 10.70
N ASP A 73 -14.49 2.86 11.68
CA ASP A 73 -14.04 4.13 12.27
C ASP A 73 -12.61 4.45 11.82
N MET A 74 -12.52 5.25 10.76
CA MET A 74 -11.27 5.72 10.20
C MET A 74 -10.95 7.17 10.60
N THR A 75 -11.46 7.62 11.76
CA THR A 75 -11.11 8.92 12.32
C THR A 75 -9.60 9.02 12.60
N GLY A 76 -8.96 10.10 12.14
CA GLY A 76 -7.51 10.28 12.27
C GLY A 76 -6.64 9.57 11.22
N TRP A 77 -7.25 8.84 10.28
CA TRP A 77 -6.55 8.21 9.15
C TRP A 77 -6.57 9.09 7.90
N ASP A 78 -5.55 8.95 7.05
CA ASP A 78 -5.48 9.65 5.76
C ASP A 78 -6.55 9.15 4.77
N GLU A 79 -6.90 9.98 3.79
CA GLU A 79 -7.96 9.67 2.82
C GLU A 79 -7.68 8.39 2.04
N ARG A 80 -6.41 8.10 1.72
CA ARG A 80 -6.06 6.89 0.99
C ARG A 80 -6.26 5.65 1.84
N SER A 81 -5.92 5.71 3.13
CA SER A 81 -6.27 4.63 4.08
C SER A 81 -7.78 4.39 4.10
N LYS A 82 -8.59 5.46 4.13
CA LYS A 82 -10.06 5.35 4.12
C LYS A 82 -10.57 4.69 2.84
N ASP A 83 -10.05 5.08 1.69
CA ASP A 83 -10.47 4.52 0.41
C ASP A 83 -10.07 3.04 0.27
N ILE A 84 -8.85 2.68 0.67
CA ILE A 84 -8.40 1.28 0.70
C ILE A 84 -9.30 0.45 1.64
N VAL A 85 -9.57 0.96 2.85
CA VAL A 85 -10.45 0.28 3.80
C VAL A 85 -11.85 0.11 3.24
N ALA A 86 -12.43 1.16 2.65
CA ALA A 86 -13.74 1.09 2.02
C ALA A 86 -13.80 0.03 0.91
N ALA A 87 -12.73 -0.16 0.14
CA ALA A 87 -12.66 -1.18 -0.90
C ALA A 87 -12.61 -2.62 -0.34
N ILE A 88 -11.83 -2.84 0.73
CA ILE A 88 -11.62 -4.19 1.30
C ILE A 88 -12.76 -4.64 2.22
N ILE A 89 -13.50 -3.70 2.84
CA ILE A 89 -14.64 -4.02 3.72
C ILE A 89 -15.98 -4.05 2.98
N ASP A 90 -15.99 -3.70 1.69
CA ASP A 90 -17.20 -3.77 0.88
C ASP A 90 -17.79 -5.20 0.98
N PRO A 91 -19.09 -5.37 1.28
CA PRO A 91 -19.67 -6.69 1.51
C PRO A 91 -19.48 -7.66 0.34
N ALA A 92 -19.49 -7.17 -0.91
CA ALA A 92 -19.24 -8.02 -2.06
C ALA A 92 -17.77 -8.42 -2.17
N THR A 93 -16.84 -7.50 -1.89
CA THR A 93 -15.41 -7.82 -1.79
C THR A 93 -15.13 -8.85 -0.69
N VAL A 94 -15.72 -8.68 0.50
CA VAL A 94 -15.55 -9.62 1.62
C VAL A 94 -16.08 -11.00 1.25
N ALA A 95 -17.30 -11.08 0.71
CA ALA A 95 -17.88 -12.35 0.29
C ALA A 95 -17.03 -13.05 -0.79
N ALA A 96 -16.54 -12.30 -1.78
CA ALA A 96 -15.68 -12.83 -2.83
C ALA A 96 -14.32 -13.28 -2.27
N PHE A 97 -13.76 -12.56 -1.30
CA PHE A 97 -12.49 -12.92 -0.68
C PHE A 97 -12.61 -14.18 0.19
N GLU A 98 -13.70 -14.33 0.96
CA GLU A 98 -13.97 -15.58 1.67
C GLU A 98 -14.16 -16.76 0.71
N ALA A 99 -14.77 -16.54 -0.47
CA ALA A 99 -14.88 -17.56 -1.50
C ALA A 99 -13.54 -17.91 -2.18
N GLU A 100 -12.61 -16.95 -2.28
CA GLU A 100 -11.25 -17.18 -2.82
C GLU A 100 -10.35 -17.94 -1.83
N LYS A 101 -10.58 -17.80 -0.51
CA LYS A 101 -9.72 -18.41 0.51
C LYS A 101 -9.72 -19.93 0.42
N GLN A 102 -8.50 -20.47 0.34
CA GLN A 102 -8.28 -21.90 0.43
C GLN A 102 -8.14 -22.33 1.89
N THR A 103 -8.86 -23.39 2.25
CA THR A 103 -8.73 -24.05 3.55
C THR A 103 -8.05 -25.40 3.33
N LYS A 104 -7.02 -25.70 4.13
CA LYS A 104 -6.34 -26.98 4.09
C LYS A 104 -7.12 -28.05 4.87
N THR A 105 -7.15 -29.27 4.37
CA THR A 105 -7.75 -30.44 5.03
C THR A 105 -6.79 -31.09 6.01
N GLY A 106 -5.47 -30.89 5.86
CA GLY A 106 -4.44 -31.46 6.71
C GLY A 106 -4.08 -32.91 6.36
N VAL A 107 -4.43 -33.37 5.16
CA VAL A 107 -4.20 -34.74 4.70
C VAL A 107 -3.65 -34.69 3.27
N GLY A 108 -2.53 -35.35 3.06
CA GLY A 108 -1.83 -35.40 1.78
C GLY A 108 -1.15 -34.09 1.39
N ILE A 109 -0.81 -33.99 0.10
CA ILE A 109 -0.15 -32.82 -0.47
C ILE A 109 -1.17 -31.76 -0.86
N GLU A 110 -1.04 -30.57 -0.27
CA GLU A 110 -1.96 -29.46 -0.49
C GLU A 110 -1.20 -28.19 -0.89
N GLU A 111 -1.68 -27.48 -1.92
CA GLU A 111 -1.16 -26.16 -2.31
C GLU A 111 -2.11 -25.06 -1.82
N ILE A 112 -1.57 -24.15 -1.00
CA ILE A 112 -2.28 -22.96 -0.53
C ILE A 112 -1.62 -21.70 -1.08
N VAL A 113 -2.42 -20.88 -1.73
CA VAL A 113 -2.04 -19.61 -2.33
C VAL A 113 -2.61 -18.47 -1.51
N THR A 114 -1.76 -17.56 -1.09
CA THR A 114 -2.16 -16.29 -0.47
C THR A 114 -1.43 -15.13 -1.14
N TYR A 115 -1.84 -13.90 -0.82
CA TYR A 115 -1.31 -12.71 -1.47
C TYR A 115 -1.07 -11.62 -0.43
N ASP A 116 0.07 -10.96 -0.53
CA ASP A 116 0.37 -9.74 0.22
C ASP A 116 0.56 -8.57 -0.77
N ARG A 117 0.09 -7.39 -0.40
CA ARG A 117 -0.02 -6.25 -1.31
C ARG A 117 0.60 -5.03 -0.67
N VAL A 118 1.46 -4.34 -1.42
CA VAL A 118 1.99 -3.03 -1.06
C VAL A 118 1.49 -2.01 -2.06
N ILE A 119 0.92 -0.92 -1.56
CA ILE A 119 0.37 0.15 -2.37
C ILE A 119 1.35 1.32 -2.33
N GLU A 120 1.96 1.65 -3.47
CA GLU A 120 2.94 2.72 -3.59
C GLU A 120 2.29 4.10 -3.75
N GLU A 121 3.04 5.16 -3.43
CA GLU A 121 2.54 6.55 -3.44
C GLU A 121 1.95 6.94 -4.81
N ASP A 122 2.53 6.45 -5.92
CA ASP A 122 2.11 6.71 -7.30
C ASP A 122 0.91 5.87 -7.80
N GLY A 123 0.34 5.03 -6.95
CA GLY A 123 -0.81 4.19 -7.28
C GLY A 123 -0.45 2.79 -7.78
N LYS A 124 0.84 2.45 -7.92
CA LYS A 124 1.22 1.06 -8.21
C LYS A 124 0.86 0.13 -7.06
N ILE A 125 0.44 -1.08 -7.41
CA ILE A 125 0.19 -2.14 -6.43
C ILE A 125 1.20 -3.25 -6.69
N ALA A 126 2.16 -3.40 -5.79
CA ALA A 126 3.07 -4.54 -5.79
C ALA A 126 2.35 -5.72 -5.13
N VAL A 127 2.07 -6.76 -5.92
CA VAL A 127 1.39 -7.97 -5.49
C VAL A 127 2.42 -9.07 -5.30
N ARG A 128 2.46 -9.65 -4.11
CA ARG A 128 3.29 -10.81 -3.78
C ARG A 128 2.38 -12.02 -3.60
N LYS A 129 2.37 -12.91 -4.60
CA LYS A 129 1.73 -14.23 -4.52
C LYS A 129 2.65 -15.17 -3.74
N ILE A 130 2.09 -15.81 -2.72
CA ILE A 130 2.78 -16.72 -1.80
C ILE A 130 2.17 -18.09 -1.97
N ILE A 131 2.95 -19.02 -2.50
CA ILE A 131 2.53 -20.41 -2.69
C ILE A 131 3.16 -21.24 -1.58
N ARG A 132 2.35 -21.92 -0.78
CA ARG A 132 2.79 -22.83 0.28
C ARG A 132 2.35 -24.24 -0.08
N ILE A 133 3.27 -25.19 0.01
CA ILE A 133 2.96 -26.61 -0.13
C ILE A 133 2.97 -27.21 1.28
N PHE A 134 1.91 -27.94 1.61
CA PHE A 134 1.77 -28.70 2.84
C PHE A 134 1.75 -30.19 2.52
N ASP A 135 2.33 -31.00 3.41
CA ASP A 135 2.26 -32.46 3.41
C ASP A 135 1.72 -32.88 4.78
N ASP A 136 0.54 -33.49 4.81
CA ASP A 136 -0.18 -33.84 6.04
C ASP A 136 -0.27 -32.67 7.04
N GLY A 137 -0.57 -31.48 6.51
CA GLY A 137 -0.70 -30.24 7.29
C GLY A 137 0.62 -29.58 7.70
N VAL A 138 1.77 -30.21 7.45
CA VAL A 138 3.11 -29.64 7.71
C VAL A 138 3.58 -28.87 6.48
N GLN A 139 3.98 -27.62 6.66
CA GLN A 139 4.46 -26.81 5.54
C GLN A 139 5.85 -27.31 5.08
N VAL A 140 5.93 -27.87 3.87
CA VAL A 140 7.18 -28.41 3.29
C VAL A 140 7.86 -27.44 2.33
N SER A 141 7.11 -26.52 1.71
CA SER A 141 7.68 -25.55 0.77
C SER A 141 6.98 -24.19 0.81
N LYS A 142 7.72 -23.15 0.42
CA LYS A 142 7.21 -21.78 0.26
C LYS A 142 7.90 -21.08 -0.89
N LYS A 143 7.12 -20.56 -1.84
CA LYS A 143 7.60 -19.76 -2.98
C LYS A 143 6.92 -18.40 -3.03
N TYR A 144 7.64 -17.43 -3.59
CA TYR A 144 7.16 -16.05 -3.75
C TYR A 144 7.21 -15.66 -5.22
N HIS A 145 6.10 -15.20 -5.76
CA HIS A 145 6.02 -14.57 -7.08
C HIS A 145 5.62 -13.11 -6.90
N ARG A 146 6.28 -12.22 -7.64
CA ARG A 146 6.03 -10.78 -7.59
C ARG A 146 5.41 -10.35 -8.90
N GLY A 147 4.34 -9.58 -8.80
CA GLY A 147 3.68 -8.91 -9.90
C GLY A 147 3.40 -7.45 -9.53
N TRP A 148 3.00 -6.69 -10.53
CA TRP A 148 2.63 -5.29 -10.38
C TRP A 148 1.30 -5.07 -11.07
N ILE A 149 0.47 -4.20 -10.49
CA ILE A 149 -0.69 -3.61 -11.16
C ILE A 149 -0.38 -2.12 -11.26
N MET A 150 -0.11 -1.66 -12.48
CA MET A 150 0.19 -0.26 -12.75
C MET A 150 -1.11 0.54 -12.87
N PRO A 151 -1.10 1.85 -12.53
CA PRO A 151 -2.25 2.70 -12.78
C PRO A 151 -2.73 2.65 -14.23
N GLY A 152 -3.96 2.15 -14.43
CA GLY A 152 -4.59 2.01 -15.75
C GLY A 152 -4.47 0.62 -16.38
N ASP A 153 -3.81 -0.33 -15.72
CA ASP A 153 -3.89 -1.75 -16.10
C ASP A 153 -5.29 -2.30 -15.82
N ASP A 154 -5.68 -3.37 -16.53
CA ASP A 154 -6.89 -4.13 -16.23
C ASP A 154 -6.63 -5.12 -15.09
N PRO A 155 -7.24 -4.94 -13.89
CA PRO A 155 -7.06 -5.84 -12.77
C PRO A 155 -7.99 -7.07 -12.82
N SER A 156 -8.68 -7.35 -13.93
CA SER A 156 -9.63 -8.46 -14.04
C SER A 156 -9.08 -9.83 -13.67
N LYS A 157 -7.78 -10.05 -13.89
CA LYS A 157 -7.05 -11.31 -13.57
C LYS A 157 -6.32 -11.29 -12.22
N ALA A 158 -6.40 -10.19 -11.47
CA ALA A 158 -5.82 -10.10 -10.13
C ALA A 158 -6.71 -10.80 -9.09
N ASP A 159 -6.13 -11.11 -7.93
CA ASP A 159 -6.89 -11.58 -6.77
C ASP A 159 -7.93 -10.56 -6.30
N VAL A 160 -8.95 -11.00 -5.56
CA VAL A 160 -10.12 -10.19 -5.19
C VAL A 160 -9.72 -8.88 -4.51
N MET A 161 -8.81 -8.92 -3.54
CA MET A 161 -8.41 -7.74 -2.78
C MET A 161 -7.54 -6.78 -3.61
N SER A 162 -6.62 -7.29 -4.43
CA SER A 162 -5.83 -6.48 -5.35
C SER A 162 -6.72 -5.77 -6.36
N LYS A 163 -7.72 -6.49 -6.89
CA LYS A 163 -8.71 -5.93 -7.83
C LYS A 163 -9.56 -4.85 -7.18
N ALA A 164 -10.10 -5.09 -5.99
CA ALA A 164 -10.90 -4.12 -5.26
C ALA A 164 -10.11 -2.83 -4.98
N VAL A 165 -8.86 -2.98 -4.51
CA VAL A 165 -7.98 -1.83 -4.27
C VAL A 165 -7.66 -1.10 -5.57
N ALA A 166 -7.28 -1.80 -6.65
CA ALA A 166 -6.98 -1.19 -7.96
C ALA A 166 -8.15 -0.36 -8.49
N ILE A 167 -9.36 -0.92 -8.52
CA ILE A 167 -10.58 -0.23 -8.96
C ILE A 167 -10.80 1.05 -8.16
N LYS A 168 -10.52 1.03 -6.86
CA LYS A 168 -10.73 2.18 -5.98
C LYS A 168 -9.66 3.26 -6.13
N ILE A 169 -8.39 2.89 -6.22
CA ILE A 169 -7.26 3.84 -6.18
C ILE A 169 -6.81 4.32 -7.56
N HIS A 170 -7.05 3.56 -8.63
CA HIS A 170 -6.73 3.94 -10.01
C HIS A 170 -7.79 4.88 -10.57
N THR A 171 -7.93 6.05 -9.94
CA THR A 171 -8.79 7.11 -10.45
C THR A 171 -8.22 7.68 -11.75
N PRO A 172 -9.05 8.31 -12.61
CA PRO A 172 -8.56 8.95 -13.83
C PRO A 172 -7.41 9.94 -13.60
N GLU A 173 -7.44 10.64 -12.46
CA GLU A 173 -6.39 11.58 -12.04
C GLU A 173 -5.07 10.85 -11.75
N VAL A 174 -5.10 9.77 -10.95
CA VAL A 174 -3.91 8.97 -10.63
C VAL A 174 -3.31 8.34 -11.89
N ILE A 175 -4.17 7.84 -12.79
CA ILE A 175 -3.73 7.28 -14.08
C ILE A 175 -3.05 8.36 -14.94
N ALA A 176 -3.62 9.56 -15.00
CA ALA A 176 -3.06 10.68 -15.77
C ALA A 176 -1.70 11.11 -15.20
N ASP A 177 -1.60 11.30 -13.88
CA ASP A 177 -0.36 11.68 -13.21
C ASP A 177 0.72 10.60 -13.40
N TYR A 178 0.36 9.33 -13.30
CA TYR A 178 1.28 8.22 -13.53
C TYR A 178 1.82 8.20 -14.97
N LYS A 179 0.94 8.38 -15.96
CA LYS A 179 1.35 8.43 -17.38
C LYS A 179 2.24 9.63 -17.68
N ALA A 180 1.94 10.80 -17.10
CA ALA A 180 2.77 11.99 -17.22
C ALA A 180 4.17 11.77 -16.62
N ALA A 181 4.24 11.14 -15.45
CA ALA A 181 5.51 10.78 -14.82
C ALA A 181 6.32 9.79 -15.69
N GLN A 182 5.67 8.78 -16.27
CA GLN A 182 6.33 7.82 -17.17
C GLN A 182 6.86 8.50 -18.46
N ALA A 183 6.08 9.41 -19.05
CA ALA A 183 6.51 10.17 -20.22
C ALA A 183 7.74 11.06 -19.94
N ALA A 184 7.85 11.61 -18.73
CA ALA A 184 9.01 12.41 -18.31
C ALA A 184 10.27 11.56 -18.08
N LEU A 185 10.12 10.26 -17.81
CA LEU A 185 11.23 9.32 -17.62
C LEU A 185 11.78 8.76 -18.95
N THR A 186 11.00 8.79 -20.02
CA THR A 186 11.48 8.52 -21.38
C THR A 186 12.37 9.65 -21.88
N VAL A 187 13.65 9.61 -21.50
CA VAL A 187 14.70 10.40 -22.16
C VAL A 187 14.89 9.83 -23.57
N PRO A 188 14.80 10.63 -24.65
CA PRO A 188 15.11 10.14 -25.99
C PRO A 188 16.55 9.63 -26.02
N LYS A 189 16.71 8.40 -26.52
CA LYS A 189 18.01 7.73 -26.67
C LYS A 189 18.84 8.36 -27.77
#